data_AF-A0A3N2PQF6-F1
#
_entry.id   AF-A0A3N2PQF6-F1
#
_cell.length_a   1.000
_cell.length_b   1.000
_cell.length_c   1.000
_cell.angle_alpha   90.00
_cell.angle_beta   90.00
_cell.angle_gamma   90.00
#
_symmetry.space_group_name_H-M   'P 1'
#
loop_
_entity.id
_entity.type
_entity.pdbx_description
1 polymer ?
#
loop_
_entity_poly.entity_id
_entity_poly.type
_entity_poly.pdbx_seq_one_letter_code
_entity_poly.pdbx_strand_id
1 'polypeptide(L)'
;MCDKPIPQQNLCAELADLYTSLPAHRKKDKRNDNGTEATGGGGLVSIWFAAAWEVLATHWTEIDVLRMDKFLLLTRRVFAAQLRWVRDAAWDEGRQGSVVDVLKAWPFESEGDVARVPLGLRLHALDIWVDEMERLGMLGEDEGDQAEGEEERQREGDAIAVRFAEKMRRQLIEPLTSCPVKPVRKSAGEQLEDDRLPWVRRKQADDGEAAEEDDEWGGIED
;
A
#
# COMPACT_ATOMS: atom_id res chain seq x y z
N MET A 1 25.38 12.25 10.73
CA MET A 1 24.60 11.08 11.20
C MET A 1 23.55 11.59 12.18
N CYS A 2 22.31 11.18 12.00
CA CYS A 2 21.21 11.55 12.91
C CYS A 2 21.07 10.44 13.96
N ASP A 3 21.42 10.74 15.21
CA ASP A 3 21.52 9.73 16.30
C ASP A 3 20.48 9.96 17.41
N LYS A 4 19.69 11.02 17.32
CA LYS A 4 18.60 11.32 18.26
C LYS A 4 17.25 10.87 17.66
N PRO A 5 16.36 10.21 18.43
CA PRO A 5 15.10 9.67 17.90
C PRO A 5 14.21 10.70 17.19
N ILE A 6 13.95 11.85 17.82
CA ILE A 6 13.07 12.89 17.23
C ILE A 6 13.66 13.43 15.90
N PRO A 7 14.93 13.85 15.85
CA PRO A 7 15.57 14.20 14.59
C PRO A 7 15.55 13.10 13.52
N GLN A 8 15.61 11.81 13.90
CA GLN A 8 15.50 10.71 12.93
C GLN A 8 14.10 10.63 12.35
N GLN A 9 13.06 10.74 13.19
CA GLN A 9 11.66 10.73 12.76
C GLN A 9 11.37 11.88 11.80
N ASN A 10 11.80 13.09 12.15
CA ASN A 10 11.63 14.28 11.31
C ASN A 10 12.34 14.10 9.96
N LEU A 11 13.60 13.67 9.98
CA LEU A 11 14.36 13.44 8.75
C LEU A 11 13.70 12.39 7.86
N CYS A 12 13.18 11.29 8.42
CA CYS A 12 12.47 10.27 7.65
C CYS A 12 11.20 10.83 6.99
N ALA A 13 10.45 11.69 7.69
CA ALA A 13 9.27 12.34 7.14
C ALA A 13 9.66 13.32 6.01
N GLU A 14 10.65 14.18 6.24
CA GLU A 14 11.15 15.14 5.25
C GLU A 14 11.63 14.44 3.98
N LEU A 15 12.43 13.38 4.12
CA LEU A 15 12.92 12.60 2.98
C LEU A 15 11.80 11.94 2.18
N ALA A 16 10.80 11.37 2.88
CA ALA A 16 9.65 10.76 2.22
C ALA A 16 8.79 11.78 1.48
N ASP A 17 8.74 13.03 1.94
CA ASP A 17 7.95 14.10 1.33
C ASP A 17 8.69 14.89 0.24
N LEU A 18 9.96 14.59 -0.04
CA LEU A 18 10.73 15.27 -1.10
C LEU A 18 10.06 15.20 -2.48
N TYR A 19 9.26 14.16 -2.76
CA TYR A 19 8.51 14.06 -4.03
C TYR A 19 7.56 15.24 -4.26
N THR A 20 7.11 15.91 -3.19
CA THR A 20 6.22 17.09 -3.27
C THR A 20 6.90 18.30 -3.92
N SER A 21 8.24 18.33 -3.90
CA SER A 21 9.05 19.36 -4.54
C SER A 21 9.24 19.14 -6.05
N LEU A 22 8.90 17.95 -6.55
CA LEU A 22 9.11 17.60 -7.96
C LEU A 22 8.03 18.22 -8.87
N PRO A 23 8.42 18.63 -10.10
CA PRO A 23 7.44 18.94 -11.14
C PRO A 23 6.51 17.74 -11.37
N ALA A 24 5.24 18.00 -11.69
CA ALA A 24 4.14 17.02 -11.82
C ALA A 24 3.49 16.52 -10.51
N HIS A 25 3.97 16.90 -9.31
CA HIS A 25 3.22 16.63 -8.07
C HIS A 25 1.84 17.31 -8.04
N ARG A 26 1.74 18.57 -8.52
CA ARG A 26 0.51 19.39 -8.46
C ARG A 26 -0.38 19.40 -9.71
N LYS A 27 0.03 18.82 -10.85
CA LYS A 27 -0.74 18.98 -12.09
C LYS A 27 -1.90 17.98 -12.17
N LYS A 28 -3.13 18.51 -12.18
CA LYS A 28 -4.23 18.00 -13.03
C LYS A 28 -3.72 18.19 -14.46
N ASP A 29 -3.39 17.12 -15.16
CA ASP A 29 -3.05 17.24 -16.57
C ASP A 29 -4.30 17.71 -17.32
N LYS A 30 -4.37 19.02 -17.57
CA LYS A 30 -5.16 19.54 -18.66
C LYS A 30 -4.54 18.96 -19.92
N ARG A 31 -5.16 17.89 -20.41
CA ARG A 31 -5.06 17.32 -21.76
C ARG A 31 -4.45 18.34 -22.73
N ASN A 32 -3.19 18.12 -23.11
CA ASN A 32 -2.59 18.87 -24.19
C ASN A 32 -3.14 18.27 -25.48
N ASP A 33 -3.87 19.08 -26.25
CA ASP A 33 -4.57 18.70 -27.49
C ASP A 33 -3.61 18.54 -28.68
N ASN A 34 -2.39 18.09 -28.41
CA ASN A 34 -1.39 17.83 -29.43
C ASN A 34 -0.77 16.47 -29.11
N GLY A 35 -1.11 15.48 -29.95
CA GLY A 35 -0.73 14.07 -29.84
C GLY A 35 0.77 13.82 -29.94
N THR A 36 1.52 14.30 -28.97
CA THR A 36 2.85 13.78 -28.64
C THR A 36 2.62 12.83 -27.49
N GLU A 37 2.78 11.54 -27.75
CA GLU A 37 2.66 10.47 -26.76
C GLU A 37 3.46 10.85 -25.51
N ALA A 38 2.74 11.17 -24.43
CA ALA A 38 3.35 11.36 -23.14
C ALA A 38 3.96 10.01 -22.75
N THR A 39 5.29 9.99 -22.70
CA THR A 39 6.10 8.88 -22.23
C THR A 39 5.47 8.35 -20.94
N GLY A 40 5.17 7.04 -20.93
CA GLY A 40 4.18 6.39 -20.09
C GLY A 40 4.04 6.89 -18.65
N GLY A 41 2.84 7.33 -18.32
CA GLY A 41 2.12 7.09 -17.05
C GLY A 41 2.65 7.66 -15.73
N GLY A 42 3.96 7.77 -15.51
CA GLY A 42 4.52 7.93 -14.17
C GLY A 42 5.39 9.16 -13.91
N GLY A 43 5.73 9.95 -14.92
CA GLY A 43 6.48 11.20 -14.75
C GLY A 43 7.74 11.12 -13.87
N LEU A 44 8.22 12.27 -13.39
CA LEU A 44 9.41 12.36 -12.53
C LEU A 44 9.20 11.77 -11.13
N VAL A 45 7.95 11.71 -10.65
CA VAL A 45 7.64 11.23 -9.30
C VAL A 45 7.78 9.71 -9.20
N SER A 46 7.34 8.95 -10.22
CA SER A 46 7.55 7.49 -10.25
C SER A 46 9.03 7.13 -10.31
N ILE A 47 9.82 7.87 -11.11
CA ILE A 47 11.27 7.70 -11.21
C ILE A 47 11.93 7.97 -9.86
N TRP A 48 11.50 9.01 -9.15
CA TRP A 48 11.99 9.30 -7.79
C TRP A 48 11.70 8.16 -6.82
N PHE A 49 10.48 7.61 -6.83
CA PHE A 49 10.14 6.47 -5.96
C PHE A 49 10.92 5.21 -6.34
N ALA A 50 11.06 4.91 -7.63
CA ALA A 50 11.88 3.80 -8.11
C ALA A 50 13.33 3.93 -7.64
N ALA A 51 13.93 5.12 -7.77
CA ALA A 51 15.27 5.41 -7.29
C ALA A 51 15.39 5.29 -5.76
N ALA A 52 14.37 5.70 -5.01
CA ALA A 52 14.36 5.54 -3.55
C ALA A 52 14.41 4.04 -3.16
N TRP A 53 13.61 3.19 -3.83
CA TRP A 53 13.66 1.75 -3.62
C TRP A 53 14.96 1.12 -4.07
N GLU A 54 15.52 1.56 -5.20
CA GLU A 54 16.83 1.10 -5.70
C GLU A 54 17.95 1.35 -4.69
N VAL A 55 17.99 2.56 -4.12
CA VAL A 55 18.98 2.93 -3.10
C VAL A 55 18.78 2.13 -1.82
N LEU A 56 17.52 1.99 -1.36
CA LEU A 56 17.21 1.17 -0.18
C LEU A 56 17.61 -0.29 -0.40
N ALA A 57 17.32 -0.86 -1.57
CA ALA A 57 17.65 -2.24 -1.91
C ALA A 57 19.17 -2.46 -2.00
N THR A 58 19.88 -1.56 -2.67
CA THR A 58 21.34 -1.65 -2.85
C THR A 58 22.08 -1.65 -1.52
N HIS A 59 21.67 -0.81 -0.57
CA HIS A 59 22.38 -0.65 0.69
C HIS A 59 21.79 -1.45 1.86
N TRP A 60 20.68 -2.17 1.68
CA TRP A 60 19.94 -2.80 2.78
C TRP A 60 20.81 -3.73 3.64
N THR A 61 21.65 -4.54 3.01
CA THR A 61 22.50 -5.54 3.66
C THR A 61 23.73 -4.94 4.32
N GLU A 62 24.06 -3.69 4.03
CA GLU A 62 25.17 -2.94 4.64
C GLU A 62 24.75 -2.23 5.94
N ILE A 63 23.44 -2.18 6.23
CA ILE A 63 22.89 -1.55 7.42
C ILE A 63 23.12 -2.46 8.62
N ASP A 64 23.98 -2.02 9.52
CA ASP A 64 24.16 -2.63 10.83
C ASP A 64 22.87 -2.60 11.68
N VAL A 65 22.69 -3.62 12.52
CA VAL A 65 21.49 -3.86 13.32
C VAL A 65 21.12 -2.67 14.21
N LEU A 66 22.11 -1.98 14.83
CA LEU A 66 21.87 -0.82 15.70
C LEU A 66 21.33 0.40 14.95
N ARG A 67 21.38 0.38 13.61
CA ARG A 67 20.91 1.47 12.75
C ARG A 67 19.65 1.08 11.97
N MET A 68 19.19 -0.16 12.06
CA MET A 68 18.11 -0.68 11.24
C MET A 68 16.79 0.07 11.45
N ASP A 69 16.44 0.38 12.69
CA ASP A 69 15.14 0.98 13.05
C ASP A 69 14.79 2.25 12.26
N LYS A 70 15.76 3.16 12.08
CA LYS A 70 15.52 4.39 11.31
C LYS A 70 15.34 4.13 9.81
N PHE A 71 15.94 3.08 9.27
CA PHE A 71 15.74 2.70 7.87
C PHE A 71 14.43 1.94 7.68
N LEU A 72 14.00 1.12 8.65
CA LEU A 72 12.65 0.54 8.67
C LEU A 72 11.59 1.66 8.70
N LEU A 73 11.79 2.69 9.53
CA LEU A 73 10.93 3.87 9.57
C LEU A 73 10.96 4.64 8.26
N LEU A 74 12.13 4.88 7.67
CA LEU A 74 12.25 5.55 6.38
C LEU A 74 11.48 4.79 5.30
N THR A 75 11.68 3.48 5.17
CA THR A 75 10.95 2.64 4.21
C THR A 75 9.45 2.74 4.41
N ARG A 76 8.99 2.71 5.68
CA ARG A 76 7.57 2.91 6.01
C ARG A 76 7.04 4.26 5.54
N ARG A 77 7.80 5.34 5.73
CA ARG A 77 7.41 6.69 5.25
C ARG A 77 7.44 6.82 3.73
N VAL A 78 8.41 6.22 3.05
CA VAL A 78 8.52 6.20 1.58
C VAL A 78 7.36 5.39 0.96
N PHE A 79 7.00 4.25 1.55
CA PHE A 79 5.82 3.49 1.15
C PHE A 79 4.54 4.32 1.30
N ALA A 80 4.34 4.92 2.48
CA ALA A 80 3.22 5.82 2.75
C ALA A 80 3.14 7.03 1.81
N ALA A 81 4.28 7.59 1.38
CA ALA A 81 4.32 8.71 0.45
C ALA A 81 3.76 8.35 -0.92
N GLN A 82 4.00 7.14 -1.42
CA GLN A 82 3.44 6.65 -2.67
C GLN A 82 1.91 6.54 -2.59
N LEU A 83 1.39 5.98 -1.48
CA LEU A 83 -0.06 5.91 -1.24
C LEU A 83 -0.69 7.31 -1.16
N ARG A 84 -0.08 8.23 -0.42
CA ARG A 84 -0.54 9.63 -0.34
C ARG A 84 -0.53 10.31 -1.71
N TRP A 85 0.48 10.06 -2.53
CA TRP A 85 0.57 10.65 -3.88
C TRP A 85 -0.60 10.27 -4.79
N VAL A 86 -1.15 9.07 -4.64
CA VAL A 86 -2.38 8.60 -5.31
C VAL A 86 -3.61 9.26 -4.70
N ARG A 87 -3.77 9.17 -3.37
CA ARG A 87 -4.93 9.71 -2.65
C ARG A 87 -5.11 11.21 -2.88
N ASP A 88 -4.04 11.98 -2.73
CA ASP A 88 -4.06 13.44 -2.82
C ASP A 88 -4.34 13.94 -4.25
N ALA A 89 -4.28 13.04 -5.24
CA ALA A 89 -4.68 13.29 -6.62
C ALA A 89 -6.10 12.83 -6.95
N ALA A 90 -6.95 12.63 -5.93
CA ALA A 90 -8.28 12.08 -6.10
C ALA A 90 -8.25 10.76 -6.89
N TRP A 91 -7.29 9.89 -6.55
CA TRP A 91 -7.21 8.53 -7.09
C TRP A 91 -6.96 8.44 -8.59
N ASP A 92 -6.21 9.39 -9.17
CA ASP A 92 -5.80 9.36 -10.59
C ASP A 92 -5.25 7.97 -11.02
N GLU A 93 -5.84 7.39 -12.07
CA GLU A 93 -5.51 6.04 -12.53
C GLU A 93 -4.06 5.90 -13.01
N GLY A 94 -3.49 6.98 -13.59
CA GLY A 94 -2.10 7.01 -14.03
C GLY A 94 -1.13 6.93 -12.85
N ARG A 95 -1.40 7.68 -11.77
CA ARG A 95 -0.65 7.58 -10.52
C ARG A 95 -0.82 6.22 -9.85
N GLN A 96 -2.03 5.67 -9.84
CA GLN A 96 -2.27 4.32 -9.31
C GLN A 96 -1.43 3.29 -10.07
N GLY A 97 -1.45 3.31 -11.41
CA GLY A 97 -0.65 2.43 -12.24
C GLY A 97 0.84 2.56 -11.95
N SER A 98 1.33 3.80 -11.87
CA SER A 98 2.73 4.09 -11.60
C SER A 98 3.21 3.60 -10.24
N VAL A 99 2.40 3.78 -9.19
CA VAL A 99 2.73 3.25 -7.85
C VAL A 99 2.75 1.73 -7.87
N VAL A 100 1.77 1.09 -8.50
CA VAL A 100 1.74 -0.37 -8.64
C VAL A 100 2.97 -0.86 -9.40
N ASP A 101 3.34 -0.23 -10.52
CA ASP A 101 4.51 -0.62 -11.31
C ASP A 101 5.82 -0.49 -10.52
N VAL A 102 6.00 0.60 -9.77
CA VAL A 102 7.17 0.80 -8.91
C VAL A 102 7.24 -0.26 -7.81
N LEU A 103 6.13 -0.51 -7.11
CA LEU A 103 6.11 -1.48 -6.02
C LEU A 103 6.30 -2.92 -6.53
N LYS A 104 5.72 -3.24 -7.70
CA LYS A 104 5.89 -4.51 -8.39
C LYS A 104 7.32 -4.73 -8.87
N ALA A 105 8.00 -3.67 -9.31
CA ALA A 105 9.38 -3.76 -9.74
C ALA A 105 10.38 -3.92 -8.57
N TRP A 106 10.01 -3.49 -7.35
CA TRP A 106 10.92 -3.43 -6.20
C TRP A 106 10.44 -4.32 -5.03
N PRO A 107 9.84 -3.79 -3.94
CA PRO A 107 9.60 -4.61 -2.74
C PRO A 107 8.69 -5.82 -2.98
N PHE A 108 7.82 -5.76 -3.99
CA PHE A 108 6.89 -6.82 -4.36
C PHE A 108 7.20 -7.48 -5.70
N GLU A 109 8.47 -7.46 -6.12
CA GLU A 109 8.90 -8.29 -7.24
C GLU A 109 8.61 -9.77 -6.94
N SER A 110 8.19 -10.55 -7.94
CA SER A 110 7.72 -11.93 -7.73
C SER A 110 8.69 -13.03 -8.15
N GLU A 111 9.76 -12.70 -8.88
CA GLU A 111 10.71 -13.67 -9.47
C GLU A 111 11.68 -14.27 -8.44
N GLY A 112 11.78 -13.67 -7.26
CA GLY A 112 12.64 -14.13 -6.18
C GLY A 112 14.08 -13.65 -6.26
N ASP A 113 14.35 -12.55 -6.98
CA ASP A 113 15.69 -11.99 -7.11
C ASP A 113 16.14 -11.28 -5.83
N VAL A 114 16.62 -12.07 -4.87
CA VAL A 114 17.12 -11.61 -3.57
C VAL A 114 18.45 -10.85 -3.67
N ALA A 115 19.16 -10.95 -4.80
CA ALA A 115 20.38 -10.19 -5.04
C ALA A 115 20.06 -8.75 -5.43
N ARG A 116 18.99 -8.55 -6.22
CA ARG A 116 18.49 -7.22 -6.60
C ARG A 116 17.67 -6.56 -5.49
N VAL A 117 16.77 -7.33 -4.84
CA VAL A 117 15.90 -6.81 -3.76
C VAL A 117 16.07 -7.68 -2.52
N PRO A 118 16.85 -7.23 -1.51
CA PRO A 118 17.15 -8.03 -0.34
C PRO A 118 15.92 -8.48 0.43
N LEU A 119 15.98 -9.71 0.96
CA LEU A 119 14.85 -10.36 1.63
C LEU A 119 14.24 -9.51 2.75
N GLY A 120 15.07 -8.89 3.60
CA GLY A 120 14.59 -8.07 4.71
C GLY A 120 13.75 -6.86 4.28
N LEU A 121 14.08 -6.24 3.13
CA LEU A 121 13.32 -5.12 2.59
C LEU A 121 11.93 -5.57 2.11
N ARG A 122 11.86 -6.74 1.46
CA ARG A 122 10.62 -7.33 0.95
C ARG A 122 9.67 -7.73 2.07
N LEU A 123 10.21 -8.40 3.09
CA LEU A 123 9.44 -8.79 4.27
C LEU A 123 8.94 -7.56 5.01
N HIS A 124 9.78 -6.57 5.24
CA HIS A 124 9.33 -5.32 5.88
C HIS A 124 8.24 -4.62 5.08
N ALA A 125 8.34 -4.57 3.75
CA ALA A 125 7.28 -3.99 2.91
C ALA A 125 5.96 -4.77 3.01
N LEU A 126 6.02 -6.11 3.09
CA LEU A 126 4.87 -6.97 3.38
C LEU A 126 4.31 -6.76 4.78
N ASP A 127 5.13 -6.43 5.77
CA ASP A 127 4.65 -6.22 7.14
C ASP A 127 3.93 -4.87 7.32
N ILE A 128 4.20 -3.88 6.45
CA ILE A 128 3.68 -2.51 6.63
C ILE A 128 2.53 -2.13 5.69
N TRP A 129 2.23 -2.91 4.64
CA TRP A 129 1.32 -2.42 3.60
C TRP A 129 -0.12 -2.24 4.12
N VAL A 130 -0.67 -3.19 4.89
CA VAL A 130 -1.99 -3.06 5.53
C VAL A 130 -2.00 -1.89 6.50
N ASP A 131 -1.00 -1.81 7.38
CA ASP A 131 -0.86 -0.73 8.36
C ASP A 131 -0.90 0.66 7.71
N GLU A 132 -0.14 0.86 6.63
CA GLU A 132 -0.07 2.17 5.98
C GLU A 132 -1.31 2.50 5.16
N MET A 133 -2.00 1.49 4.63
CA MET A 133 -3.29 1.65 3.96
C MET A 133 -4.39 2.00 4.96
N GLU A 134 -4.49 1.29 6.09
CA GLU A 134 -5.40 1.60 7.19
C GLU A 134 -5.17 3.01 7.72
N ARG A 135 -3.91 3.36 8.02
CA ARG A 135 -3.54 4.69 8.51
C ARG A 135 -3.93 5.82 7.55
N LEU A 136 -4.09 5.52 6.26
CA LEU A 136 -4.51 6.48 5.23
C LEU A 136 -6.00 6.39 4.88
N GLY A 137 -6.78 5.59 5.60
CA GLY A 137 -8.22 5.39 5.36
C GLY A 137 -8.52 4.63 4.08
N MET A 138 -7.63 3.74 3.63
CA MET A 138 -7.75 3.09 2.32
C MET A 138 -8.46 1.74 2.33
N LEU A 139 -8.88 1.26 3.50
CA LEU A 139 -9.50 -0.06 3.68
C LEU A 139 -11.02 0.01 3.87
N GLY A 140 -11.60 1.22 3.87
CA GLY A 140 -13.01 1.45 4.19
C GLY A 140 -13.26 1.46 5.72
N GLU A 141 -14.35 2.10 6.12
CA GLU A 141 -14.87 2.06 7.50
C GLU A 141 -15.88 0.92 7.64
N ASP A 142 -16.07 0.42 8.87
CA ASP A 142 -17.11 -0.58 9.15
C ASP A 142 -18.49 0.08 9.03
N GLU A 143 -19.44 -0.61 8.38
CA GLU A 143 -20.81 -0.12 8.14
C GLU A 143 -21.59 0.20 9.43
N GLY A 144 -21.05 -0.16 10.61
CA GLY A 144 -21.69 0.01 11.92
C GLY A 144 -21.51 1.36 12.62
N ASP A 145 -20.64 2.26 12.13
CA ASP A 145 -20.34 3.55 12.79
C ASP A 145 -20.77 4.79 11.97
N GLN A 146 -21.43 4.58 10.82
CA GLN A 146 -21.88 5.71 9.99
C GLN A 146 -23.05 6.44 10.65
N ALA A 147 -22.78 7.65 11.15
CA ALA A 147 -23.83 8.58 11.55
C ALA A 147 -24.70 8.93 10.33
N GLU A 148 -26.02 8.87 10.47
CA GLU A 148 -26.99 9.28 9.44
C GLU A 148 -26.67 10.70 8.93
N GLY A 149 -26.04 10.80 7.75
CA GLY A 149 -25.73 12.09 7.12
C GLY A 149 -24.42 12.19 6.33
N GLU A 150 -23.61 11.13 6.26
CA GLU A 150 -22.35 11.15 5.50
C GLU A 150 -22.53 11.53 4.03
N GLU A 151 -21.83 12.60 3.63
CA GLU A 151 -21.89 13.19 2.31
C GLU A 151 -21.53 12.14 1.23
N GLU A 152 -22.33 12.04 0.17
CA GLU A 152 -22.17 11.13 -0.98
C GLU A 152 -20.74 11.08 -1.56
N ARG A 153 -20.00 12.20 -1.46
CA ARG A 153 -18.60 12.33 -1.87
C ARG A 153 -17.60 11.54 -1.02
N GLN A 154 -17.86 11.41 0.28
CA GLN A 154 -17.03 10.63 1.20
C GLN A 154 -17.11 9.15 0.82
N ARG A 155 -18.35 8.65 0.64
CA ARG A 155 -18.64 7.27 0.22
C ARG A 155 -18.04 6.92 -1.14
N GLU A 156 -18.10 7.84 -2.11
CA GLU A 156 -17.44 7.64 -3.41
C GLU A 156 -15.92 7.53 -3.27
N GLY A 157 -15.31 8.39 -2.43
CA GLY A 157 -13.90 8.35 -2.11
C GLY A 157 -13.47 7.01 -1.49
N ASP A 158 -14.24 6.51 -0.53
CA ASP A 158 -13.97 5.25 0.16
C ASP A 158 -14.12 4.05 -0.79
N ALA A 159 -15.13 4.06 -1.66
CA ALA A 159 -15.30 3.03 -2.67
C ALA A 159 -14.11 2.97 -3.65
N ILE A 160 -13.56 4.12 -4.06
CA ILE A 160 -12.37 4.16 -4.92
C ILE A 160 -11.13 3.69 -4.15
N ALA A 161 -11.02 4.03 -2.86
CA ALA A 161 -9.94 3.58 -2.00
C ALA A 161 -9.89 2.06 -1.89
N VAL A 162 -11.04 1.43 -1.63
CA VAL A 162 -11.19 -0.03 -1.57
C VAL A 162 -10.85 -0.67 -2.92
N ARG A 163 -11.25 -0.08 -4.06
CA ARG A 163 -10.85 -0.57 -5.38
C ARG A 163 -9.34 -0.51 -5.60
N PHE A 164 -8.68 0.55 -5.13
CA PHE A 164 -7.23 0.62 -5.18
C PHE A 164 -6.57 -0.43 -4.26
N ALA A 165 -7.15 -0.71 -3.10
CA ALA A 165 -6.72 -1.79 -2.22
C ALA A 165 -6.82 -3.17 -2.90
N GLU A 166 -7.94 -3.46 -3.57
CA GLU A 166 -8.09 -4.68 -4.36
C GLU A 166 -7.08 -4.76 -5.52
N LYS A 167 -6.78 -3.62 -6.17
CA LYS A 167 -5.76 -3.55 -7.22
C LYS A 167 -4.38 -3.90 -6.68
N MET A 168 -3.99 -3.34 -5.54
CA MET A 168 -2.73 -3.64 -4.83
C MET A 168 -2.65 -5.12 -4.47
N ARG A 169 -3.71 -5.67 -3.85
CA ARG A 169 -3.82 -7.09 -3.52
C ARG A 169 -3.57 -7.97 -4.75
N ARG A 170 -4.34 -7.78 -5.83
CA ARG A 170 -4.32 -8.64 -7.02
C ARG A 170 -3.03 -8.54 -7.82
N GLN A 171 -2.45 -7.34 -7.91
CA GLN A 171 -1.29 -7.11 -8.77
C GLN A 171 0.04 -7.23 -8.05
N LEU A 172 0.06 -7.14 -6.71
CA LEU A 172 1.29 -7.11 -5.91
C LEU A 172 1.35 -8.28 -4.92
N ILE A 173 0.33 -8.46 -4.09
CA ILE A 173 0.41 -9.41 -2.96
C ILE A 173 0.08 -10.85 -3.38
N GLU A 174 -1.01 -11.06 -4.12
CA GLU A 174 -1.40 -12.39 -4.62
C GLU A 174 -0.30 -13.09 -5.43
N PRO A 175 0.40 -12.42 -6.37
CA PRO A 175 1.53 -13.05 -7.10
C PRO A 175 2.64 -13.56 -6.17
N LEU A 176 2.87 -12.92 -5.03
CA LEU A 176 3.90 -13.32 -4.08
C LEU A 176 3.60 -14.65 -3.38
N THR A 177 2.34 -15.09 -3.34
CA THR A 177 1.95 -16.43 -2.85
C THR A 177 2.52 -17.57 -3.72
N SER A 178 3.02 -17.26 -4.92
CA SER A 178 3.73 -18.20 -5.80
C SER A 178 5.22 -17.90 -5.92
N CYS A 179 5.74 -16.90 -5.17
CA CYS A 179 7.16 -16.53 -5.20
C CYS A 179 8.04 -17.74 -4.80
N PRO A 180 9.18 -17.97 -5.48
CA PRO A 180 10.08 -19.09 -5.14
C PRO A 180 10.71 -18.93 -3.74
N VAL A 181 10.78 -17.71 -3.21
CA VAL A 181 11.32 -17.42 -1.88
C VAL A 181 10.29 -17.75 -0.80
N LYS A 182 10.49 -18.86 -0.07
CA LYS A 182 9.54 -19.39 0.92
C LYS A 182 9.10 -18.37 1.99
N PRO A 183 10.00 -17.58 2.62
CA PRO A 183 9.58 -16.58 3.59
C PRO A 183 8.62 -15.53 3.01
N VAL A 184 8.90 -15.03 1.80
CA VAL A 184 8.05 -14.05 1.09
C VAL A 184 6.68 -14.67 0.81
N ARG A 185 6.65 -15.89 0.27
CA ARG A 185 5.41 -16.61 -0.01
C ARG A 185 4.55 -16.81 1.23
N LYS A 186 5.18 -17.21 2.35
CA LYS A 186 4.49 -17.43 3.61
C LYS A 186 3.90 -16.11 4.14
N SER A 187 4.72 -15.07 4.23
CA SER A 187 4.30 -13.75 4.70
C SER A 187 3.17 -13.17 3.82
N ALA A 188 3.28 -13.27 2.49
CA ALA A 188 2.21 -12.82 1.59
C ALA A 188 0.88 -13.55 1.82
N GLY A 189 0.92 -14.86 2.11
CA GLY A 189 -0.28 -15.61 2.48
C GLY A 189 -0.91 -15.11 3.78
N GLU A 190 -0.11 -14.95 4.84
CA GLU A 190 -0.56 -14.43 6.13
C GLU A 190 -1.15 -13.00 6.01
N GLN A 191 -0.50 -12.15 5.21
CA GLN A 191 -0.93 -10.77 4.99
C GLN A 191 -2.25 -10.65 4.21
N LEU A 192 -2.64 -11.66 3.42
CA LEU A 192 -3.93 -11.68 2.71
C LEU A 192 -5.11 -12.02 3.64
N GLU A 193 -4.82 -12.55 4.82
CA GLU A 193 -5.77 -12.97 5.85
C GLU A 193 -5.94 -11.92 6.96
N ASP A 194 -5.32 -10.74 6.85
CA ASP A 194 -5.45 -9.67 7.85
C ASP A 194 -6.92 -9.20 7.98
N ASP A 195 -7.47 -9.28 9.20
CA ASP A 195 -8.88 -8.98 9.54
C ASP A 195 -9.28 -7.54 9.20
N ARG A 196 -8.32 -6.62 9.00
CA ARG A 196 -8.62 -5.24 8.63
C ARG A 196 -8.96 -5.07 7.15
N LEU A 197 -8.71 -6.09 6.33
CA LEU A 197 -8.93 -6.02 4.90
C LEU A 197 -10.42 -6.13 4.57
N PRO A 198 -10.97 -5.27 3.69
CA PRO A 198 -12.42 -5.22 3.44
C PRO A 198 -13.00 -6.53 2.89
N TRP A 199 -12.23 -7.34 2.16
CA TRP A 199 -12.69 -8.66 1.70
C TRP A 199 -12.65 -9.74 2.78
N VAL A 200 -11.79 -9.60 3.80
CA VAL A 200 -11.76 -10.51 4.95
C VAL A 200 -12.95 -10.20 5.86
N ARG A 201 -13.17 -8.91 6.17
CA ARG A 201 -14.34 -8.45 6.93
C ARG A 201 -15.66 -8.88 6.32
N ARG A 202 -15.84 -8.67 5.00
CA ARG A 202 -17.06 -9.10 4.29
C ARG A 202 -17.30 -10.60 4.44
N LYS A 203 -16.25 -11.41 4.27
CA LYS A 203 -16.37 -12.86 4.43
C LYS A 203 -16.76 -13.25 5.85
N GLN A 204 -16.18 -12.60 6.86
CA GLN A 204 -16.51 -12.86 8.26
C GLN A 204 -17.94 -12.44 8.61
N ALA A 205 -18.45 -11.35 8.03
CA ALA A 205 -19.84 -10.93 8.17
C ALA A 205 -20.80 -11.96 7.56
N ASP A 206 -20.55 -12.37 6.31
CA ASP A 206 -21.35 -13.41 5.63
C ASP A 206 -21.34 -14.74 6.40
N ASP A 207 -20.17 -15.17 6.90
CA ASP A 207 -20.02 -16.40 7.68
C ASP A 207 -20.71 -16.30 9.06
N GLY A 208 -20.79 -15.10 9.64
CA GLY A 208 -21.48 -14.84 10.91
C GLY A 208 -22.99 -14.83 10.78
N GLU A 209 -23.53 -14.17 9.76
CA GLU A 209 -24.98 -14.15 9.47
C GLU A 209 -25.51 -15.56 9.15
N ALA A 210 -24.74 -16.37 8.41
CA ALA A 210 -25.10 -17.76 8.13
C ALA A 210 -25.15 -18.65 9.39
N ALA A 211 -24.33 -18.34 10.41
CA ALA A 211 -24.35 -19.06 11.68
C ALA A 211 -25.54 -18.66 12.57
N GLU A 212 -25.99 -17.40 12.50
CA GLU A 212 -27.18 -16.93 13.23
C GLU A 212 -28.49 -17.47 12.63
N GLU A 213 -28.59 -17.60 11.30
CA GLU A 213 -29.77 -18.20 10.65
C GLU A 213 -29.96 -19.70 10.98
N ASP A 214 -28.89 -20.46 11.18
CA ASP A 214 -28.94 -21.90 11.51
C ASP A 214 -29.37 -22.15 12.98
N ASP A 215 -29.20 -21.17 13.88
CA ASP A 215 -29.61 -21.26 15.29
C ASP A 215 -31.08 -20.80 15.53
N GLU A 216 -31.75 -20.20 14.52
CA GLU A 216 -33.15 -19.72 14.59
C GLU A 216 -34.19 -20.74 14.03
N TRP A 217 -33.91 -22.06 14.09
CA TRP A 217 -34.90 -23.11 13.76
C TRP A 217 -35.02 -24.21 14.84
N GLY A 218 -35.05 -23.79 16.11
CA GLY A 218 -35.18 -24.66 17.29
C GLY A 218 -36.52 -24.57 18.02
N GLY A 219 -37.67 -24.44 17.34
CA GLY A 219 -38.96 -24.43 18.05
C GLY A 219 -40.20 -24.47 17.18
N ILE A 220 -40.71 -25.68 16.91
CA ILE A 220 -42.17 -25.89 16.80
C ILE A 220 -42.56 -26.82 17.94
N GLU A 221 -43.33 -26.27 18.88
CA GLU A 221 -44.10 -27.02 19.87
C GLU A 221 -45.35 -27.63 19.19
N ASP A 222 -45.50 -28.96 19.27
CA ASP A 222 -46.76 -29.66 19.61
C ASP A 222 -46.51 -31.16 19.87
#